data_AF-A0A918HKQ8-F1
#
_entry.id   AF-A0A918HKQ8-F1
#
_cell.length_a   1.000
_cell.length_b   1.000
_cell.length_c   1.000
_cell.angle_alpha   90.00
_cell.angle_beta   90.00
_cell.angle_gamma   90.00
#
_symmetry.space_group_name_H-M   'P 1'
#
loop_
_entity.id
_entity.type
_entity.pdbx_description
1 polymer ?
#
loop_
_entity_poly.entity_id
_entity_poly.type
_entity_poly.pdbx_seq_one_letter_code
_entity_poly.pdbx_strand_id
1 'polypeptide(L)'
;MLRIIDARTGEPTAAAPARRGPTRIEAHASAPGLGALRVLLVTDLLVRALELDSTPVRALLTGEGDRTELRAGAAALGIRPLEEGPDSAAWPGERQILHVVPQGDPAPDGVHVAVAPVTGEAPADPAVLRLALLTRPRTETVHLDAAALGEAHDTLVRWREAVADWARRPSRPVPDEVRGRLRTAWEDDLDVPEVLRVLRSLAEAGSGLPDGARFESYAYADRLLGLELTRDVGAAP
;
A
#
# COMPACT_ATOMS: atom_id res chain seq x y z
N MET A 1 7.41 0.20 14.63
CA MET A 1 5.97 0.21 14.94
C MET A 1 5.34 1.30 14.08
N LEU A 2 4.35 0.93 13.27
CA LEU A 2 3.63 1.87 12.41
C LEU A 2 3.04 3.06 13.18
N ARG A 3 3.42 4.27 12.77
CA ARG A 3 2.84 5.55 13.18
C ARG A 3 2.10 6.16 12.01
N ILE A 4 0.99 6.82 12.29
CA ILE A 4 0.16 7.51 11.31
C ILE A 4 -0.10 8.93 11.81
N ILE A 5 -0.02 9.91 10.92
CA ILE A 5 -0.46 11.27 11.22
C ILE A 5 -1.98 11.29 11.26
N ASP A 6 -2.53 11.48 12.45
CA ASP A 6 -3.97 11.62 12.65
C ASP A 6 -4.44 12.93 12.03
N ALA A 7 -5.26 12.85 10.99
CA ALA A 7 -5.72 14.02 10.25
C ALA A 7 -6.56 14.99 11.10
N ARG A 8 -7.13 14.54 12.23
CA ARG A 8 -7.87 15.40 13.16
C ARG A 8 -6.97 16.33 13.97
N THR A 9 -5.82 15.81 14.37
CA THR A 9 -4.93 16.46 15.35
C THR A 9 -3.63 16.96 14.73
N GLY A 10 -3.23 16.40 13.59
CA GLY A 10 -1.92 16.60 12.97
C GLY A 10 -0.78 15.85 13.69
N GLU A 11 -1.10 15.08 14.72
CA GLU A 11 -0.10 14.44 15.58
C GLU A 11 0.19 12.99 15.15
N PRO A 12 1.46 12.55 15.24
CA PRO A 12 1.82 11.18 14.95
C PRO A 12 1.29 10.23 16.03
N THR A 13 0.37 9.35 15.66
CA THR A 13 -0.29 8.39 16.55
C THR A 13 0.08 6.95 16.19
N ALA A 14 0.18 6.07 17.17
CA ALA A 14 0.44 4.66 16.92
C ALA A 14 -0.77 4.01 16.21
N ALA A 15 -0.53 3.38 15.05
CA ALA A 15 -1.58 2.64 14.34
C ALA A 15 -2.06 1.41 15.13
N ALA A 16 -1.17 0.82 15.93
CA ALA A 16 -1.48 -0.25 16.87
C ALA A 16 -0.77 0.06 18.21
N PRO A 17 -1.49 0.49 19.26
CA PRO A 17 -0.88 0.98 20.50
C PRO A 17 -0.23 -0.13 21.36
N ALA A 18 -0.52 -1.40 21.05
CA ALA A 18 0.10 -2.54 21.71
C ALA A 18 0.55 -3.57 20.66
N ARG A 19 1.70 -4.20 20.92
CA ARG A 19 2.21 -5.27 20.05
C ARG A 19 1.20 -6.42 20.01
N ARG A 20 0.77 -6.82 18.81
CA ARG A 20 -0.30 -7.80 18.58
C ARG A 20 -1.67 -7.40 19.13
N GLY A 21 -1.89 -6.11 19.41
CA GLY A 21 -3.20 -5.57 19.74
C GLY A 21 -4.12 -5.62 18.52
N PRO A 22 -5.26 -6.32 18.58
CA PRO A 22 -6.26 -6.32 17.51
C PRO A 22 -6.60 -4.89 17.08
N THR A 23 -6.36 -4.57 15.81
CA THR A 23 -6.58 -3.24 15.22
C THR A 23 -7.65 -3.33 14.14
N ARG A 24 -8.70 -2.52 14.28
CA ARG A 24 -9.76 -2.41 13.28
C ARG A 24 -9.44 -1.27 12.31
N ILE A 25 -9.67 -1.50 11.03
CA ILE A 25 -9.57 -0.48 9.99
C ILE A 25 -10.91 -0.39 9.28
N GLU A 26 -11.42 0.82 9.13
CA GLU A 26 -12.64 1.09 8.39
C GLU A 26 -12.32 1.94 7.18
N ALA A 27 -12.61 1.43 5.99
CA ALA A 27 -12.53 2.19 4.75
C ALA A 27 -13.88 2.87 4.49
N HIS A 28 -13.89 4.20 4.50
CA HIS A 28 -15.06 5.01 4.20
C HIS A 28 -15.03 5.40 2.73
N ALA A 29 -15.67 4.61 1.88
CA ALA A 29 -15.70 4.84 0.43
C ALA A 29 -17.12 4.63 -0.12
N SER A 30 -17.79 5.72 -0.49
CA SER A 30 -19.21 5.68 -0.87
C SER A 30 -19.44 5.47 -2.38
N ALA A 31 -18.82 6.29 -3.24
CA ALA A 31 -19.07 6.27 -4.69
C ALA A 31 -17.93 5.58 -5.46
N PRO A 32 -18.22 4.78 -6.51
CA PRO A 32 -17.19 4.26 -7.41
C PRO A 32 -16.36 5.41 -8.02
N GLY A 33 -15.05 5.21 -8.11
CA GLY A 33 -14.14 6.19 -8.70
C GLY A 33 -12.71 6.06 -8.19
N LEU A 34 -11.80 6.80 -8.82
CA LEU A 34 -10.37 6.75 -8.50
C LEU A 34 -10.05 7.16 -7.05
N GLY A 35 -10.77 8.15 -6.51
CA GLY A 35 -10.63 8.54 -5.10
C GLY A 35 -11.01 7.43 -4.13
N ALA A 36 -12.14 6.75 -4.37
CA ALA A 36 -12.57 5.60 -3.59
C ALA A 36 -11.59 4.43 -3.71
N LEU A 37 -11.08 4.14 -4.92
CA LEU A 37 -10.05 3.11 -5.12
C LEU A 37 -8.75 3.45 -4.36
N ARG A 38 -8.37 4.73 -4.28
CA ARG A 38 -7.22 5.15 -3.48
C ARG A 38 -7.45 5.00 -1.98
N VAL A 39 -8.66 5.27 -1.48
CA VAL A 39 -9.03 4.96 -0.09
C VAL A 39 -8.85 3.47 0.20
N LEU A 40 -9.39 2.60 -0.65
CA LEU A 40 -9.24 1.14 -0.49
C LEU A 40 -7.79 0.68 -0.60
N LEU A 41 -6.99 1.31 -1.48
CA LEU A 41 -5.57 1.03 -1.61
C LEU A 41 -4.80 1.41 -0.33
N VAL A 42 -5.05 2.59 0.25
CA VAL A 42 -4.43 3.01 1.51
C VAL A 42 -4.85 2.08 2.65
N THR A 43 -6.11 1.65 2.68
CA THR A 43 -6.57 0.62 3.62
C THR A 43 -5.78 -0.69 3.44
N ASP A 44 -5.62 -1.20 2.23
CA ASP A 44 -4.84 -2.42 1.95
C ASP A 44 -3.38 -2.30 2.41
N LEU A 45 -2.75 -1.14 2.19
CA LEU A 45 -1.39 -0.86 2.65
C LEU A 45 -1.29 -0.89 4.18
N LEU A 46 -2.24 -0.28 4.90
CA LEU A 46 -2.27 -0.35 6.36
C LEU A 46 -2.40 -1.79 6.85
N VAL A 47 -3.31 -2.58 6.26
CA VAL A 47 -3.49 -3.99 6.60
C VAL A 47 -2.17 -4.75 6.39
N ARG A 48 -1.53 -4.59 5.23
CA ARG A 48 -0.25 -5.24 4.92
C ARG A 48 0.87 -4.81 5.87
N ALA A 49 0.97 -3.52 6.18
CA ALA A 49 1.98 -2.99 7.09
C ALA A 49 1.80 -3.55 8.52
N LEU A 50 0.57 -3.58 9.02
CA LEU A 50 0.26 -4.15 10.34
C LEU A 50 0.54 -5.66 10.40
N GLU A 51 0.20 -6.41 9.36
CA GLU A 51 0.49 -7.84 9.28
C GLU A 51 1.99 -8.14 9.20
N LEU A 52 2.77 -7.31 8.49
CA LEU A 52 4.23 -7.41 8.48
C LEU A 52 4.82 -7.26 9.90
N ASP A 53 4.17 -6.47 10.75
CA ASP A 53 4.49 -6.34 12.18
C ASP A 53 3.82 -7.41 13.07
N SER A 54 3.18 -8.41 12.47
CA SER A 54 2.41 -9.47 13.17
C SER A 54 1.25 -8.94 14.02
N THR A 55 0.67 -7.80 13.65
CA THR A 55 -0.50 -7.23 14.31
C THR A 55 -1.77 -7.84 13.68
N PRO A 56 -2.64 -8.48 14.47
CA PRO A 56 -3.95 -8.91 13.98
C PRO A 56 -4.75 -7.70 13.53
N VAL A 57 -5.25 -7.74 12.31
CA VAL A 57 -6.02 -6.65 11.70
C VAL A 57 -7.32 -7.18 11.13
N ARG A 58 -8.39 -6.38 11.28
CA ARG A 58 -9.69 -6.62 10.65
C ARG A 58 -10.06 -5.36 9.88
N ALA A 59 -10.29 -5.50 8.58
CA ALA A 59 -10.57 -4.37 7.70
C ALA A 59 -11.99 -4.45 7.13
N LEU A 60 -12.75 -3.37 7.28
CA LEU A 60 -14.16 -3.30 6.89
C LEU A 60 -14.38 -2.19 5.86
N LEU A 61 -15.35 -2.39 4.97
CA LEU A 61 -15.82 -1.37 4.05
C LEU A 61 -17.15 -0.78 4.55
N THR A 62 -17.16 0.50 4.90
CA THR A 62 -18.33 1.23 5.42
C THR A 62 -19.01 2.05 4.31
N GLY A 63 -20.31 2.36 4.48
CA GLY A 63 -21.14 3.09 3.51
C GLY A 63 -22.45 2.38 3.13
N GLU A 64 -23.32 3.02 2.36
CA GLU A 64 -24.57 2.42 1.85
C GLU A 64 -24.53 2.30 0.32
N GLY A 65 -25.27 1.34 -0.25
CA GLY A 65 -25.45 1.20 -1.71
C GLY A 65 -24.77 -0.01 -2.36
N ASP A 66 -24.94 -0.14 -3.69
CA ASP A 66 -24.29 -1.17 -4.50
C ASP A 66 -22.80 -0.83 -4.68
N ARG A 67 -21.94 -1.76 -4.28
CA ARG A 67 -20.47 -1.62 -4.31
C ARG A 67 -19.79 -2.55 -5.31
N THR A 68 -20.56 -3.19 -6.19
CA THR A 68 -20.05 -4.21 -7.11
C THR A 68 -18.92 -3.68 -7.99
N GLU A 69 -19.10 -2.50 -8.57
CA GLU A 69 -18.08 -1.86 -9.41
C GLU A 69 -16.83 -1.49 -8.61
N LEU A 70 -17.00 -0.92 -7.42
CA LEU A 70 -15.89 -0.57 -6.54
C LEU A 70 -15.08 -1.80 -6.11
N ARG A 71 -15.76 -2.91 -5.76
CA ARG A 71 -15.10 -4.19 -5.43
C ARG A 71 -14.36 -4.78 -6.63
N ALA A 72 -14.94 -4.73 -7.83
CA ALA A 72 -14.29 -5.19 -9.04
C ALA A 72 -13.03 -4.37 -9.35
N GLY A 73 -13.11 -3.05 -9.23
CA GLY A 73 -11.94 -2.17 -9.38
C GLY A 73 -10.87 -2.43 -8.32
N ALA A 74 -11.26 -2.63 -7.06
CA ALA A 74 -10.33 -2.95 -5.99
C ALA A 74 -9.63 -4.29 -6.23
N ALA A 75 -10.38 -5.33 -6.63
CA ALA A 75 -9.84 -6.63 -6.98
C ALA A 75 -8.86 -6.55 -8.16
N ALA A 76 -9.17 -5.75 -9.19
CA ALA A 76 -8.26 -5.50 -10.32
C ALA A 76 -6.94 -4.88 -9.86
N LEU A 77 -6.97 -4.01 -8.83
CA LEU A 77 -5.77 -3.45 -8.19
C LEU A 77 -5.07 -4.43 -7.23
N GLY A 78 -5.49 -5.69 -7.12
CA GLY A 78 -4.90 -6.65 -6.17
C GLY A 78 -5.16 -6.31 -4.69
N ILE A 79 -6.18 -5.49 -4.42
CA ILE A 79 -6.63 -5.18 -3.05
C ILE A 79 -7.39 -6.38 -2.50
N ARG A 80 -7.06 -6.77 -1.26
CA ARG A 80 -7.72 -7.90 -0.61
C ARG A 80 -9.17 -7.55 -0.28
N PRO A 81 -10.12 -8.51 -0.38
CA PRO A 81 -11.51 -8.27 0.00
C PRO A 81 -11.62 -7.78 1.44
N LEU A 82 -12.34 -6.67 1.62
CA LEU A 82 -12.67 -6.14 2.95
C LEU A 82 -13.93 -6.82 3.48
N GLU A 83 -14.02 -7.00 4.79
CA GLU A 83 -15.21 -7.54 5.42
C GLU A 83 -16.38 -6.56 5.32
N GLU A 84 -17.59 -7.11 5.23
CA GLU A 84 -18.82 -6.36 5.25
C GLU A 84 -19.63 -6.78 6.46
N GLY A 85 -20.07 -5.82 7.23
CA GLY A 85 -20.87 -6.07 8.41
C GLY A 85 -21.35 -4.76 9.03
N PRO A 86 -22.39 -4.81 9.87
CA PRO A 86 -22.79 -3.65 10.65
C PRO A 86 -21.61 -3.15 11.48
N ASP A 87 -21.45 -1.83 11.58
CA ASP A 87 -20.37 -1.15 12.31
C ASP A 87 -20.19 -1.65 13.75
N SER A 88 -21.23 -2.27 14.34
CA SER A 88 -21.36 -2.55 15.76
C SER A 88 -20.84 -3.91 16.24
N ALA A 89 -20.38 -4.81 15.38
CA ALA A 89 -19.82 -6.08 15.84
C ALA A 89 -18.42 -5.86 16.44
N ALA A 90 -18.37 -5.44 17.70
CA ALA A 90 -17.16 -5.19 18.47
C ALA A 90 -16.23 -6.41 18.39
N TRP A 91 -14.98 -6.18 17.95
CA TRP A 91 -13.98 -7.22 17.93
C TRP A 91 -13.44 -7.42 19.36
N PRO A 92 -13.51 -8.62 19.97
CA PRO A 92 -13.07 -8.81 21.35
C PRO A 92 -11.60 -8.39 21.53
N GLY A 93 -11.38 -7.44 22.44
CA GLY A 93 -10.03 -6.93 22.72
C GLY A 93 -9.50 -5.91 21.71
N GLU A 94 -10.36 -5.35 20.85
CA GLU A 94 -10.04 -4.19 20.01
C GLU A 94 -9.38 -3.08 20.83
N ARG A 95 -8.23 -2.60 20.36
CA ARG A 95 -7.43 -1.56 21.05
C ARG A 95 -7.35 -0.24 20.30
N GLN A 96 -7.70 -0.25 19.02
CA GLN A 96 -7.58 0.90 18.13
C GLN A 96 -8.50 0.72 16.93
N ILE A 97 -9.12 1.83 16.50
CA ILE A 97 -9.86 1.93 15.25
C ILE A 97 -9.19 3.01 14.39
N LEU A 98 -8.84 2.64 13.16
CA LEU A 98 -8.36 3.56 12.14
C LEU A 98 -9.48 3.79 11.12
N HIS A 99 -9.87 5.04 10.91
CA HIS A 99 -10.83 5.41 9.86
C HIS A 99 -10.05 5.96 8.66
N VAL A 100 -10.06 5.23 7.55
CA VAL A 100 -9.47 5.67 6.28
C VAL A 100 -10.56 6.37 5.48
N VAL A 101 -10.37 7.66 5.25
CA VAL A 101 -11.43 8.57 4.79
C VAL A 101 -10.91 9.47 3.67
N PRO A 102 -11.78 9.90 2.72
CA PRO A 102 -11.42 10.99 1.83
C PRO A 102 -11.06 12.24 2.64
N GLN A 103 -10.06 12.98 2.17
CA GLN A 103 -9.64 14.21 2.84
C GLN A 103 -10.77 15.24 2.84
N GLY A 104 -11.08 15.77 4.02
CA GLY A 104 -12.13 16.78 4.22
C GLY A 104 -13.49 16.19 4.58
N ASP A 105 -13.68 14.87 4.48
CA ASP A 105 -14.92 14.22 4.89
C ASP A 105 -14.98 14.02 6.41
N PRO A 106 -16.15 14.23 7.04
CA PRO A 106 -16.33 13.94 8.46
C PRO A 106 -16.29 12.43 8.68
N ALA A 107 -15.61 11.99 9.74
CA ALA A 107 -15.59 10.58 10.14
C ALA A 107 -15.86 10.39 11.64
N PRO A 108 -16.21 9.15 12.06
CA PRO A 108 -16.47 8.80 13.46
C PRO A 108 -15.26 9.07 14.38
N ASP A 109 -15.45 8.95 15.69
CA ASP A 109 -14.35 9.10 16.65
C ASP A 109 -13.32 7.96 16.54
N GLY A 110 -12.03 8.33 16.49
CA GLY A 110 -10.92 7.41 16.29
C GLY A 110 -9.75 8.12 15.60
N VAL A 111 -8.73 7.36 15.17
CA VAL A 111 -7.58 7.90 14.42
C VAL A 111 -7.97 8.06 12.96
N HIS A 112 -7.79 9.25 12.39
CA HIS A 112 -8.18 9.54 11.01
C HIS A 112 -7.00 9.44 10.05
N VAL A 113 -7.14 8.57 9.06
CA VAL A 113 -6.19 8.40 7.96
C VAL A 113 -6.79 9.05 6.71
N ALA A 114 -6.59 10.36 6.57
CA ALA A 114 -7.07 11.09 5.40
C ALA A 114 -6.36 10.68 4.10
N VAL A 115 -7.12 10.57 3.03
CA VAL A 115 -6.66 10.23 1.68
C VAL A 115 -7.04 11.35 0.72
N ALA A 116 -6.02 12.00 0.16
CA ALA A 116 -6.18 13.07 -0.80
C ALA A 116 -6.79 12.58 -2.13
N PRO A 117 -7.48 13.48 -2.85
CA PRO A 117 -8.22 13.10 -4.06
C PRO A 117 -7.31 12.61 -5.19
N VAL A 118 -7.94 11.99 -6.18
CA VAL A 118 -7.31 11.58 -7.44
C VAL A 118 -8.06 12.26 -8.58
N THR A 119 -7.31 12.78 -9.54
CA THR A 119 -7.83 13.42 -10.74
C THR A 119 -7.21 12.78 -11.98
N GLY A 120 -7.88 12.91 -13.13
CA GLY A 120 -7.48 12.27 -14.38
C GLY A 120 -8.28 11.01 -14.68
N GLU A 121 -7.75 10.17 -15.57
CA GLU A 121 -8.42 8.97 -16.06
C GLU A 121 -7.68 7.70 -15.64
N ALA A 122 -8.43 6.63 -15.39
CA ALA A 122 -7.87 5.33 -15.08
C ALA A 122 -7.18 4.74 -16.32
N PRO A 123 -5.93 4.23 -16.22
CA PRO A 123 -5.32 3.47 -17.31
C PRO A 123 -6.02 2.11 -17.44
N ALA A 124 -5.82 1.46 -18.59
CA ALA A 124 -6.34 0.11 -18.82
C ALA A 124 -5.61 -0.96 -17.98
N ASP A 125 -4.33 -0.76 -17.65
CA ASP A 125 -3.54 -1.68 -16.84
C ASP A 125 -3.69 -1.37 -15.33
N PRO A 126 -4.28 -2.27 -14.53
CA PRO A 126 -4.45 -2.06 -13.10
C PRO A 126 -3.13 -1.98 -12.32
N ALA A 127 -2.07 -2.66 -12.76
CA ALA A 127 -0.77 -2.58 -12.09
C ALA A 127 -0.16 -1.18 -12.25
N VAL A 128 -0.30 -0.59 -13.44
CA VAL A 128 0.10 0.80 -13.70
C VAL A 128 -0.68 1.76 -12.83
N LEU A 129 -2.00 1.60 -12.74
CA LEU A 129 -2.83 2.41 -11.84
C LEU A 129 -2.37 2.27 -10.38
N ARG A 130 -2.14 1.04 -9.91
CA ARG A 130 -1.67 0.79 -8.55
C ARG A 130 -0.36 1.53 -8.28
N LEU A 131 0.66 1.36 -9.12
CA LEU A 131 1.93 2.06 -8.92
C LEU A 131 1.74 3.58 -8.96
N ALA A 132 0.98 4.11 -9.91
CA ALA A 132 0.74 5.55 -10.03
C ALA A 132 0.11 6.13 -8.76
N LEU A 133 -0.87 5.45 -8.16
CA LEU A 133 -1.49 5.86 -6.90
C LEU A 133 -0.54 5.80 -5.69
N LEU A 134 0.48 4.93 -5.73
CA LEU A 134 1.50 4.77 -4.69
C LEU A 134 2.64 5.78 -4.79
N THR A 135 2.81 6.47 -5.93
CA THR A 135 3.93 7.41 -6.13
C THR A 135 3.85 8.67 -5.28
N ARG A 136 2.68 8.98 -4.72
CA ARG A 136 2.45 10.16 -3.87
C ARG A 136 2.06 9.76 -2.46
N PRO A 137 2.50 10.51 -1.44
CA PRO A 137 1.99 10.34 -0.08
C PRO A 137 0.46 10.34 -0.07
N ARG A 138 -0.15 9.58 0.84
CA ARG A 138 -1.62 9.47 0.94
C ARG A 138 -2.31 10.84 1.11
N THR A 139 -1.60 11.82 1.64
CA THR A 139 -2.07 13.19 1.92
C THR A 139 -1.89 14.17 0.76
N GLU A 140 -1.24 13.76 -0.34
CA GLU A 140 -1.06 14.58 -1.54
C GLU A 140 -2.00 14.15 -2.67
N THR A 141 -2.56 15.12 -3.40
CA THR A 141 -3.43 14.83 -4.56
C THR A 141 -2.64 14.11 -5.64
N VAL A 142 -3.23 13.06 -6.23
CA VAL A 142 -2.65 12.36 -7.39
C VAL A 142 -3.30 12.89 -8.67
N HIS A 143 -2.45 13.29 -9.61
CA HIS A 143 -2.85 13.66 -10.97
C HIS A 143 -2.42 12.55 -11.93
N LEU A 144 -3.38 11.82 -12.49
CA LEU A 144 -3.14 10.77 -13.48
C LEU A 144 -3.15 11.37 -14.89
N ASP A 145 -2.01 11.94 -15.28
CA ASP A 145 -1.76 12.35 -16.66
C ASP A 145 -0.97 11.27 -17.42
N ALA A 146 -0.86 11.44 -18.74
CA ALA A 146 -0.18 10.49 -19.61
C ALA A 146 1.30 10.29 -19.24
N ALA A 147 1.97 11.32 -18.71
CA ALA A 147 3.37 11.24 -18.32
C ALA A 147 3.52 10.38 -17.04
N ALA A 148 2.71 10.64 -16.01
CA ALA A 148 2.70 9.87 -14.78
C ALA A 148 2.37 8.40 -15.02
N LEU A 149 1.40 8.12 -15.91
CA LEU A 149 1.03 6.75 -16.28
C LEU A 149 2.13 6.05 -17.10
N GLY A 150 2.78 6.77 -18.02
CA GLY A 150 3.93 6.26 -18.78
C GLY A 150 5.11 5.93 -17.87
N GLU A 151 5.45 6.83 -16.94
CA GLU A 151 6.53 6.60 -15.96
C GLU A 151 6.26 5.39 -15.07
N ALA A 152 5.01 5.22 -14.62
CA ALA A 152 4.60 4.06 -13.83
C ALA A 152 4.71 2.77 -14.65
N HIS A 153 4.23 2.76 -15.89
CA HIS A 153 4.36 1.61 -16.80
C HIS A 153 5.82 1.22 -17.02
N ASP A 154 6.67 2.15 -17.44
CA ASP A 154 8.07 1.86 -17.73
C ASP A 154 8.82 1.40 -16.47
N THR A 155 8.44 1.93 -15.30
CA THR A 155 9.00 1.49 -14.02
C THR A 155 8.65 0.04 -13.72
N LEU A 156 7.39 -0.36 -13.91
CA LEU A 156 6.98 -1.75 -13.68
C LEU A 156 7.67 -2.72 -14.65
N VAL A 157 7.74 -2.38 -15.93
CA VAL A 157 8.44 -3.20 -16.94
C VAL A 157 9.89 -3.40 -16.52
N ARG A 158 10.63 -2.30 -16.30
CA ARG A 158 12.04 -2.37 -15.90
C ARG A 158 12.26 -3.16 -14.61
N TRP A 159 11.41 -2.97 -13.62
CA TRP A 159 11.55 -3.65 -12.33
C TRP A 159 11.25 -5.15 -12.43
N ARG A 160 10.20 -5.55 -13.14
CA ARG A 160 9.87 -6.96 -13.31
C ARG A 160 10.91 -7.70 -14.14
N GLU A 161 11.43 -7.07 -15.20
CA GLU A 161 12.56 -7.61 -15.98
C GLU A 161 13.82 -7.80 -15.12
N ALA A 162 14.18 -6.79 -14.31
CA ALA A 162 15.32 -6.86 -13.41
C ALA A 162 15.15 -7.95 -12.35
N VAL A 163 13.96 -8.06 -11.73
CA VAL A 163 13.65 -9.11 -10.76
C VAL A 163 13.72 -10.50 -11.41
N ALA A 164 13.21 -10.67 -12.62
CA ALA A 164 13.30 -11.93 -13.36
C ALA A 164 14.76 -12.30 -13.73
N ASP A 165 15.63 -11.32 -14.00
CA ASP A 165 17.06 -11.55 -14.17
C ASP A 165 17.74 -12.00 -12.88
N TRP A 166 17.52 -11.25 -11.79
CA TRP A 166 18.13 -11.56 -10.50
C TRP A 166 17.69 -12.90 -9.94
N ALA A 167 16.46 -13.33 -10.23
CA ALA A 167 15.93 -14.64 -9.83
C ALA A 167 16.72 -15.83 -10.41
N ARG A 168 17.55 -15.63 -11.45
CA ARG A 168 18.45 -16.66 -12.01
C ARG A 168 19.71 -16.87 -11.18
N ARG A 169 19.97 -16.02 -10.18
CA ARG A 169 21.12 -16.11 -9.29
C ARG A 169 20.71 -16.77 -7.97
N PRO A 170 21.67 -17.37 -7.23
CA PRO A 170 21.38 -17.92 -5.91
C PRO A 170 20.78 -16.85 -4.97
N SER A 171 19.68 -17.19 -4.28
CA SER A 171 19.05 -16.31 -3.30
C SER A 171 20.04 -15.91 -2.19
N ARG A 172 19.90 -14.67 -1.71
CA ARG A 172 20.67 -14.11 -0.59
C ARG A 172 19.73 -13.31 0.30
N PRO A 173 19.89 -13.37 1.63
CA PRO A 173 18.99 -12.65 2.53
C PRO A 173 18.98 -11.15 2.25
N VAL A 174 17.84 -10.52 2.49
CA VAL A 174 17.71 -9.04 2.49
C VAL A 174 18.71 -8.46 3.50
N PRO A 175 19.61 -7.54 3.09
CA PRO A 175 20.53 -6.89 4.02
C PRO A 175 19.79 -6.13 5.12
N ASP A 176 20.31 -6.17 6.34
CA ASP A 176 19.65 -5.56 7.50
C ASP A 176 19.47 -4.04 7.34
N GLU A 177 20.43 -3.36 6.70
CA GLU A 177 20.32 -1.94 6.39
C GLU A 177 19.14 -1.65 5.44
N VAL A 178 18.98 -2.46 4.39
CA VAL A 178 17.89 -2.32 3.42
C VAL A 178 16.56 -2.62 4.09
N ARG A 179 16.48 -3.71 4.86
CA ARG A 179 15.28 -4.06 5.65
C ARG A 179 14.92 -2.93 6.61
N GLY A 180 15.91 -2.36 7.29
CA GLY A 180 15.76 -1.24 8.21
C GLY A 180 15.19 -0.01 7.52
N ARG A 181 15.78 0.43 6.41
CA ARG A 181 15.32 1.58 5.62
C ARG A 181 13.89 1.40 5.11
N LEU A 182 13.59 0.24 4.51
CA LEU A 182 12.24 -0.08 4.02
C LEU A 182 11.22 -0.01 5.16
N ARG A 183 11.54 -0.63 6.30
CA ARG A 183 10.66 -0.64 7.47
C ARG A 183 10.47 0.76 8.05
N THR A 184 11.53 1.53 8.23
CA THR A 184 11.43 2.92 8.71
C THR A 184 10.52 3.76 7.82
N ALA A 185 10.63 3.60 6.49
CA ALA A 185 9.81 4.35 5.54
C ALA A 185 8.31 4.08 5.74
N TRP A 186 7.87 2.83 5.66
CA TRP A 186 6.43 2.58 5.79
C TRP A 186 5.92 2.71 7.23
N GLU A 187 6.79 2.58 8.25
CA GLU A 187 6.41 2.82 9.65
C GLU A 187 6.19 4.31 9.94
N ASP A 188 6.72 5.20 9.10
CA ASP A 188 6.55 6.65 9.18
C ASP A 188 5.43 7.10 8.24
N ASP A 189 4.20 7.05 8.73
CA ASP A 189 2.99 7.49 8.04
C ASP A 189 2.70 6.83 6.67
N LEU A 190 3.13 5.58 6.49
CA LEU A 190 3.11 4.90 5.18
C LEU A 190 3.83 5.72 4.10
N ASP A 191 5.07 6.15 4.34
CA ASP A 191 5.92 6.78 3.31
C ASP A 191 6.34 5.78 2.23
N VAL A 192 5.37 5.39 1.41
CA VAL A 192 5.54 4.55 0.23
C VAL A 192 6.44 5.21 -0.82
N PRO A 193 6.40 6.54 -1.07
CA PRO A 193 7.39 7.19 -1.92
C PRO A 193 8.84 6.89 -1.51
N GLU A 194 9.16 6.92 -0.21
CA GLU A 194 10.48 6.53 0.28
C GLU A 194 10.75 5.03 0.05
N VAL A 195 9.78 4.14 0.27
CA VAL A 195 9.92 2.70 -0.07
C VAL A 195 10.28 2.53 -1.55
N LEU A 196 9.59 3.21 -2.46
CA LEU A 196 9.87 3.18 -3.90
C LEU A 196 11.25 3.77 -4.23
N ARG A 197 11.69 4.81 -3.51
CA ARG A 197 13.03 5.39 -3.66
C ARG A 197 14.12 4.42 -3.21
N VAL A 198 13.91 3.69 -2.11
CA VAL A 198 14.83 2.62 -1.67
C VAL A 198 14.97 1.58 -2.77
N LEU A 199 13.86 1.06 -3.31
CA LEU A 199 13.90 0.07 -4.40
C LEU A 199 14.68 0.58 -5.62
N ARG A 200 14.41 1.81 -6.06
CA ARG A 200 15.15 2.44 -7.17
C ARG A 200 16.65 2.47 -6.91
N SER A 201 17.08 2.85 -5.71
CA SER A 201 18.51 2.86 -5.34
C SER A 201 19.16 1.46 -5.38
N LEU A 202 18.40 0.39 -5.09
CA LEU A 202 18.91 -0.97 -5.15
C LEU A 202 19.11 -1.45 -6.59
N ALA A 203 18.17 -1.12 -7.48
CA ALA A 203 18.30 -1.39 -8.92
C ALA A 203 19.54 -0.70 -9.51
N GLU A 204 19.85 0.51 -9.03
CA GLU A 204 20.98 1.32 -9.51
C GLU A 204 22.33 0.95 -8.85
N ALA A 205 22.35 0.14 -7.79
CA ALA A 205 23.55 -0.13 -6.97
C ALA A 205 24.69 -0.94 -7.67
N GLY A 206 24.60 -1.21 -8.98
CA GLY A 206 25.65 -1.89 -9.75
C GLY A 206 26.06 -3.28 -9.21
N SER A 207 27.34 -3.62 -9.15
CA SER A 207 27.80 -4.90 -8.58
C SER A 207 27.98 -4.88 -7.05
N GLY A 208 27.66 -3.77 -6.38
CA GLY A 208 27.89 -3.59 -4.94
C GLY A 208 26.92 -4.40 -4.05
N LEU A 209 25.81 -4.86 -4.60
CA LEU A 209 24.83 -5.71 -3.91
C LEU A 209 24.57 -6.97 -4.75
N PRO A 210 24.68 -8.19 -4.18
CA PRO A 210 24.40 -9.41 -4.93
C PRO A 210 22.97 -9.43 -5.47
N ASP A 211 22.79 -9.91 -6.69
CA ASP A 211 21.48 -9.99 -7.35
C ASP A 211 20.45 -10.76 -6.53
N GLY A 212 20.84 -11.88 -5.91
CA GLY A 212 19.96 -12.63 -5.00
C GLY A 212 19.44 -11.79 -3.83
N ALA A 213 20.23 -10.83 -3.34
CA ALA A 213 19.83 -9.94 -2.24
C ALA A 213 18.89 -8.83 -2.74
N ARG A 214 19.08 -8.35 -3.98
CA ARG A 214 18.16 -7.43 -4.64
C ARG A 214 16.79 -8.07 -4.87
N PHE A 215 16.80 -9.29 -5.42
CA PHE A 215 15.60 -10.10 -5.61
C PHE A 215 14.80 -10.21 -4.32
N GLU A 216 15.43 -10.70 -3.24
CA GLU A 216 14.77 -10.85 -1.94
C GLU A 216 14.30 -9.50 -1.36
N SER A 217 15.03 -8.39 -1.62
CA SER A 217 14.63 -7.06 -1.15
C SER A 217 13.38 -6.55 -1.86
N TYR A 218 13.29 -6.78 -3.18
CA TYR A 218 12.11 -6.46 -3.98
C TYR A 218 10.92 -7.32 -3.57
N ALA A 219 11.11 -8.64 -3.43
CA ALA A 219 10.07 -9.55 -2.96
C ALA A 219 9.58 -9.20 -1.54
N TYR A 220 10.49 -8.76 -0.66
CA TYR A 220 10.15 -8.31 0.68
C TYR A 220 9.29 -7.03 0.67
N ALA A 221 9.68 -6.02 -0.11
CA ALA A 221 8.90 -4.79 -0.25
C ALA A 221 7.54 -5.04 -0.93
N ASP A 222 7.48 -5.98 -1.87
CA ASP A 222 6.24 -6.29 -2.60
C ASP A 222 5.13 -6.88 -1.72
N ARG A 223 5.48 -7.42 -0.54
CA ARG A 223 4.49 -7.83 0.47
C ARG A 223 3.65 -6.65 0.96
N LEU A 224 4.25 -5.45 1.05
CA LEU A 224 3.55 -4.19 1.31
C LEU A 224 2.93 -3.63 0.03
N LEU A 225 3.72 -3.53 -1.04
CA LEU A 225 3.32 -2.77 -2.24
C LEU A 225 2.26 -3.49 -3.07
N GLY A 226 2.28 -4.81 -3.16
CA GLY A 226 1.33 -5.61 -3.95
C GLY A 226 1.40 -5.31 -5.46
N LEU A 227 2.58 -5.02 -5.99
CA LEU A 227 2.83 -4.70 -7.40
C LEU A 227 3.11 -5.95 -8.25
N GLU A 228 3.15 -7.14 -7.65
CA GLU A 228 3.48 -8.40 -8.33
C GLU A 228 4.85 -8.30 -9.03
N LEU A 229 5.88 -7.89 -8.30
CA LEU A 229 7.21 -7.64 -8.88
C LEU A 229 7.90 -8.93 -9.32
N THR A 230 7.48 -10.08 -8.79
CA THR A 230 7.99 -11.41 -9.16
C THR A 230 7.20 -12.09 -10.27
N ARG A 231 6.25 -11.39 -10.90
CA ARG A 231 5.32 -11.97 -11.88
C ARG A 231 6.00 -12.63 -13.08
N ASP A 232 7.08 -12.04 -13.57
CA ASP A 232 7.75 -12.49 -14.80
C ASP A 232 8.87 -13.51 -14.52
N VAL A 233 9.02 -13.94 -13.26
CA VAL A 233 10.00 -14.97 -12.89
C VAL A 233 9.63 -16.29 -13.54
N GLY A 234 10.53 -16.82 -14.37
CA GLY A 234 10.32 -18.07 -15.10
C GLY A 234 9.48 -17.94 -16.38
N ALA A 235 9.09 -16.73 -16.78
CA ALA A 235 8.54 -16.50 -18.11
C ALA A 235 9.59 -16.79 -19.19
N ALA A 236 9.15 -17.33 -20.33
CA ALA A 236 10.02 -17.46 -21.51
C ALA A 236 10.35 -16.05 -22.04
N PRO A 237 11.60 -15.80 -22.48
CA PRO A 237 11.99 -14.52 -23.07
C PRO A 237 11.28 -14.24 -24.40
#